data_AF-A0ABD1J2B8-F1
#
_entry.id   AF-A0ABD1J2B8-F1
#
_cell.length_a   1.000
_cell.length_b   1.000
_cell.length_c   1.000
_cell.angle_alpha   90.00
_cell.angle_beta   90.00
_cell.angle_gamma   90.00
#
_symmetry.space_group_name_H-M   'P 1'
#
loop_
_entity.id
_entity.type
_entity.pdbx_description
1 polymer ?
#
loop_
_entity_poly.entity_id
_entity_poly.type
_entity_poly.pdbx_seq_one_letter_code
_entity_poly.pdbx_strand_id
1 'polypeptide(L)'
;MMYDQPNYMGMQYFMRRGEYPDYMGMWGWNNWIRSCRFIPMYRGNYRMRIYERENFGGQMYEMMDDCDSMMDRYRWNHCMSCHVMDGHWLMYEHANYRGRMWYFPPGEYRYWRNMGYPNMRFMSMRRIMDSWY
;
A
#
# COMPACT_ATOMS: atom_id res chain seq x y z
N MET A 1 4.74 -9.09 -5.40
CA MET A 1 4.56 -7.71 -5.88
C MET A 1 5.26 -7.54 -7.22
N MET A 2 4.61 -6.98 -8.23
CA MET A 2 5.19 -6.72 -9.56
C MET A 2 5.25 -5.21 -9.82
N TYR A 3 6.22 -4.79 -10.61
CA TYR A 3 6.54 -3.39 -10.89
C TYR A 3 6.81 -3.20 -12.38
N ASP A 4 6.35 -2.08 -12.94
CA ASP A 4 6.57 -1.72 -14.34
C ASP A 4 7.96 -1.11 -14.61
N GLN A 5 8.67 -0.64 -13.58
CA GLN A 5 10.04 -0.15 -13.68
C GLN A 5 11.06 -1.04 -12.97
N PRO A 6 12.36 -0.94 -13.34
CA PRO A 6 13.43 -1.58 -12.59
C PRO A 6 13.51 -1.06 -11.15
N ASN A 7 14.21 -1.80 -10.29
CA ASN A 7 14.50 -1.40 -8.90
C ASN A 7 13.26 -1.17 -8.00
N TYR A 8 12.17 -1.91 -8.22
CA TYR A 8 10.94 -1.82 -7.42
C TYR A 8 10.26 -0.44 -7.48
N MET A 9 10.41 0.25 -8.60
CA MET A 9 9.84 1.59 -8.81
C MET A 9 8.66 1.55 -9.77
N GLY A 10 7.97 2.68 -9.88
CA GLY A 10 6.86 2.87 -10.81
C GLY A 10 5.52 2.30 -10.31
N MET A 11 4.69 1.89 -11.25
CA MET A 11 3.36 1.34 -11.00
C MET A 11 3.46 -0.06 -10.42
N GLN A 12 2.63 -0.29 -9.40
CA GLN A 12 2.72 -1.40 -8.49
C GLN A 12 1.49 -2.29 -8.57
N TYR A 13 1.72 -3.60 -8.66
CA TYR A 13 0.66 -4.60 -8.81
C TYR A 13 0.83 -5.76 -7.83
N PHE A 14 -0.23 -6.01 -7.04
CA PHE A 14 -0.27 -7.10 -6.09
C PHE A 14 -0.93 -8.34 -6.70
N MET A 15 -0.11 -9.35 -6.97
CA MET A 15 -0.55 -10.66 -7.46
C MET A 15 -0.75 -11.60 -6.28
N ARG A 16 -1.91 -12.27 -6.26
CA ARG A 16 -2.23 -13.33 -5.28
C ARG A 16 -1.82 -14.67 -5.85
N ARG A 17 -1.87 -15.73 -5.03
CA ARG A 17 -1.80 -17.08 -5.58
C ARG A 17 -2.98 -17.33 -6.52
N GLY A 18 -2.66 -17.75 -7.73
CA GLY A 18 -3.61 -17.99 -8.79
C GLY A 18 -2.93 -18.06 -10.15
N GLU A 19 -3.69 -18.45 -11.15
CA GLU A 19 -3.27 -18.43 -12.55
C GLU A 19 -3.73 -17.13 -13.21
N TYR A 20 -2.82 -16.46 -13.89
CA TYR A 20 -3.08 -15.19 -14.58
C TYR A 20 -2.72 -15.36 -16.06
N PRO A 21 -3.62 -15.95 -16.87
CA PRO A 21 -3.32 -16.30 -18.26
C PRO A 21 -3.16 -15.07 -19.18
N ASP A 22 -3.83 -13.96 -18.87
CA ASP A 22 -3.69 -12.69 -19.59
C ASP A 22 -3.64 -11.53 -18.60
N TYR A 23 -2.42 -11.10 -18.26
CA TYR A 23 -2.24 -9.93 -17.40
C TYR A 23 -2.49 -8.61 -18.14
N MET A 24 -2.33 -8.58 -19.47
CA MET A 24 -2.46 -7.35 -20.28
C MET A 24 -3.92 -6.92 -20.37
N GLY A 25 -4.83 -7.84 -20.71
CA GLY A 25 -6.27 -7.57 -20.78
C GLY A 25 -6.92 -7.36 -19.41
N MET A 26 -6.42 -8.04 -18.38
CA MET A 26 -7.04 -8.07 -17.06
C MET A 26 -6.73 -6.83 -16.20
N TRP A 27 -5.61 -6.14 -16.47
CA TRP A 27 -5.15 -4.98 -15.69
C TRP A 27 -4.87 -3.75 -16.55
N GLY A 28 -5.18 -3.81 -17.85
CA GLY A 28 -4.92 -2.72 -18.80
C GLY A 28 -3.43 -2.40 -18.93
N TRP A 29 -2.55 -3.39 -18.76
CA TRP A 29 -1.11 -3.17 -18.83
C TRP A 29 -0.68 -2.90 -20.27
N ASN A 30 -0.15 -1.69 -20.51
CA ASN A 30 0.52 -1.35 -21.76
C ASN A 30 2.04 -1.60 -21.73
N ASN A 31 2.60 -2.00 -20.58
CA ASN A 31 4.04 -2.13 -20.36
C ASN A 31 4.41 -3.49 -19.76
N TRP A 32 5.63 -3.95 -20.06
CA TRP A 32 6.22 -5.16 -19.49
C TRP A 32 6.58 -5.01 -18.01
N ILE A 33 6.50 -6.10 -17.25
CA ILE A 33 7.05 -6.17 -15.88
C ILE A 33 8.56 -6.05 -15.97
N ARG A 34 9.14 -5.13 -15.20
CA ARG A 34 10.60 -4.92 -15.17
C ARG A 34 11.23 -5.31 -13.85
N SER A 35 10.47 -5.40 -12.77
CA SER A 35 10.96 -5.97 -11.50
C SER A 35 9.84 -6.62 -10.69
N CYS A 36 10.21 -7.53 -9.78
CA CYS A 36 9.27 -8.20 -8.89
C CYS A 36 9.89 -8.42 -7.51
N ARG A 37 9.07 -8.26 -6.45
CA ARG A 37 9.45 -8.48 -5.05
C ARG A 37 8.58 -9.57 -4.45
N PHE A 38 9.22 -10.56 -3.83
CA PHE A 38 8.53 -11.53 -2.99
C PHE A 38 8.08 -10.87 -1.69
N ILE A 39 6.82 -11.09 -1.30
CA ILE A 39 6.30 -10.67 -0.01
C ILE A 39 6.33 -11.92 0.87
N PRO A 40 7.08 -11.93 1.98
CA PRO A 40 7.13 -13.10 2.84
C PRO A 40 5.82 -13.27 3.59
N MET A 41 5.44 -14.52 3.83
CA MET A 41 4.27 -14.84 4.66
C MET A 41 4.47 -14.27 6.07
N TYR A 42 3.44 -13.60 6.58
CA TYR A 42 3.45 -13.02 7.91
C TYR A 42 2.25 -13.55 8.69
N ARG A 43 2.51 -14.16 9.87
CA ARG A 43 1.51 -14.82 10.72
C ARG A 43 1.36 -14.17 12.11
N GLY A 44 1.84 -12.94 12.26
CA GLY A 44 1.73 -12.18 13.50
C GLY A 44 0.53 -11.21 13.51
N ASN A 45 0.54 -10.29 14.46
CA ASN A 45 -0.42 -9.20 14.52
C ASN A 45 -0.12 -8.15 13.44
N TYR A 46 -1.14 -7.48 12.94
CA TYR A 46 -0.95 -6.37 12.00
C TYR A 46 -1.06 -5.07 12.76
N ARG A 47 -0.10 -4.16 12.57
CA ARG A 47 -0.12 -2.87 13.27
C ARG A 47 0.55 -1.78 12.46
N MET A 48 -0.21 -0.73 12.18
CA MET A 48 0.27 0.44 11.46
C MET A 48 -0.22 1.71 12.15
N ARG A 49 0.65 2.71 12.23
CA ARG A 49 0.29 4.08 12.66
C ARG A 49 0.29 5.00 11.47
N ILE A 50 -0.76 5.80 11.35
CA ILE A 50 -0.89 6.85 10.35
C ILE A 50 -0.89 8.21 11.04
N TYR A 51 -0.31 9.18 10.35
CA TYR A 51 -0.13 10.53 10.86
C TYR A 51 -0.66 11.56 9.87
N GLU A 52 -1.27 12.60 10.41
CA GLU A 52 -1.87 13.69 9.65
C GLU A 52 -0.80 14.49 8.88
N ARG A 53 0.40 14.66 9.47
CA ARG A 53 1.51 15.44 8.88
C ARG A 53 2.72 14.56 8.56
N GLU A 54 3.65 15.11 7.80
CA GLU A 54 4.94 14.48 7.51
C GLU A 54 5.76 14.32 8.81
N ASN A 55 6.77 13.44 8.78
CA ASN A 55 7.68 13.18 9.90
C ASN A 55 6.97 12.86 11.23
N PHE A 56 5.90 12.06 11.16
CA PHE A 56 5.12 11.60 12.32
C PHE A 56 4.47 12.72 13.14
N GLY A 57 4.23 13.88 12.51
CA GLY A 57 3.59 15.03 13.15
C GLY A 57 2.06 15.01 13.07
N GLY A 58 1.44 15.92 13.82
CA GLY A 58 -0.01 16.10 13.83
C GLY A 58 -0.74 15.03 14.64
N GLN A 59 -2.02 14.85 14.35
CA GLN A 59 -2.81 13.79 14.98
C GLN A 59 -2.34 12.41 14.48
N MET A 60 -2.45 11.39 15.33
CA MET A 60 -2.03 10.01 15.04
C MET A 60 -3.19 9.05 15.31
N TYR A 61 -3.36 8.08 14.40
CA TYR A 61 -4.23 6.93 14.62
C TYR A 61 -3.46 5.64 14.44
N GLU A 62 -3.73 4.69 15.32
CA GLU A 62 -3.23 3.34 15.22
C GLU A 62 -4.31 2.44 14.65
N MET A 63 -3.94 1.62 13.67
CA MET A 63 -4.83 0.67 13.04
C MET A 63 -4.24 -0.74 13.06
N MET A 64 -5.11 -1.69 13.38
CA MET A 64 -4.83 -3.13 13.38
C MET A 64 -5.64 -3.88 12.32
N ASP A 65 -6.63 -3.20 11.71
CA ASP A 65 -7.57 -3.75 10.74
C ASP A 65 -7.61 -2.95 9.44
N ASP A 66 -8.22 -3.57 8.43
CA ASP A 66 -8.46 -2.96 7.13
C ASP A 66 -9.29 -1.67 7.27
N CYS A 67 -9.02 -0.69 6.42
CA CYS A 67 -9.65 0.62 6.40
C CYS A 67 -10.15 0.91 4.99
N ASP A 68 -11.47 0.78 4.78
CA ASP A 68 -12.09 1.04 3.48
C ASP A 68 -12.10 2.53 3.12
N SER A 69 -12.17 3.42 4.12
CA SER A 69 -12.21 4.88 3.91
C SER A 69 -11.66 5.62 5.12
N MET A 70 -10.55 6.34 4.94
CA MET A 70 -10.01 7.26 5.95
C MET A 70 -10.96 8.41 6.26
N MET A 71 -11.70 8.87 5.25
CA MET A 71 -12.63 9.98 5.43
C MET A 71 -13.78 9.58 6.35
N ASP A 72 -14.33 8.38 6.15
CA ASP A 72 -15.46 7.94 6.98
C ASP A 72 -15.01 7.54 8.38
N ARG A 73 -13.85 6.86 8.50
CA ARG A 73 -13.36 6.34 9.78
C ARG A 73 -12.68 7.40 10.65
N TYR A 74 -11.87 8.27 10.06
CA TYR A 74 -11.00 9.22 10.79
C TYR A 74 -11.29 10.69 10.46
N ARG A 75 -12.22 10.97 9.53
CA ARG A 75 -12.48 12.31 8.99
C ARG A 75 -11.26 12.99 8.38
N TRP A 76 -10.35 12.18 7.83
CA TRP A 76 -9.15 12.66 7.15
C TRP A 76 -9.23 12.41 5.66
N ASN A 77 -8.78 13.39 4.87
CA ASN A 77 -8.68 13.27 3.42
C ASN A 77 -7.54 12.33 2.99
N HIS A 78 -6.43 12.34 3.72
CA HIS A 78 -5.26 11.46 3.52
C HIS A 78 -4.30 11.56 4.71
N CYS A 79 -3.41 10.59 4.85
CA CYS A 79 -2.25 10.67 5.74
C CYS A 79 -0.99 11.16 5.00
N MET A 80 -0.08 11.80 5.74
CA MET A 80 1.18 12.37 5.20
C MET A 80 2.44 11.61 5.65
N SER A 81 2.33 10.78 6.69
CA SER A 81 3.36 9.81 7.06
C SER A 81 2.73 8.58 7.72
N CYS A 82 3.45 7.46 7.71
CA CYS A 82 3.02 6.24 8.40
C CYS A 82 4.20 5.47 8.99
N HIS A 83 3.92 4.65 10.00
CA HIS A 83 4.86 3.72 10.57
C HIS A 83 4.19 2.34 10.58
N VAL A 84 4.68 1.45 9.74
CA VAL A 84 4.26 0.05 9.74
C VAL A 84 5.12 -0.67 10.78
N MET A 85 4.53 -0.96 11.93
CA MET A 85 5.23 -1.69 12.99
C MET A 85 5.25 -3.18 12.68
N ASP A 86 4.10 -3.71 12.24
CA ASP A 86 3.92 -5.14 12.02
C ASP A 86 3.05 -5.45 10.79
N GLY A 87 3.41 -6.55 10.12
CA GLY A 87 2.71 -7.07 8.96
C GLY A 87 2.99 -6.34 7.65
N HIS A 88 2.26 -6.75 6.62
CA HIS A 88 2.38 -6.23 5.26
C HIS A 88 1.09 -5.51 4.86
N TRP A 89 1.23 -4.27 4.38
CA TRP A 89 0.10 -3.41 4.09
C TRP A 89 0.09 -2.97 2.63
N LEU A 90 -1.11 -2.84 2.07
CA LEU A 90 -1.38 -2.17 0.82
C LEU A 90 -2.14 -0.88 1.12
N MET A 91 -1.65 0.24 0.59
CA MET A 91 -2.36 1.52 0.66
C MET A 91 -2.82 1.91 -0.74
N TYR A 92 -4.00 2.53 -0.83
CA TYR A 92 -4.67 2.82 -2.09
C TYR A 92 -5.02 4.31 -2.20
N GLU A 93 -4.98 4.80 -3.43
CA GLU A 93 -5.26 6.21 -3.77
C GLU A 93 -6.70 6.64 -3.44
N HIS A 94 -7.65 5.71 -3.59
CA HIS A 94 -9.06 5.99 -3.37
C HIS A 94 -9.65 5.11 -2.27
N ALA A 95 -10.82 5.51 -1.77
CA ALA A 95 -11.61 4.68 -0.87
C ALA A 95 -11.99 3.33 -1.53
N ASN A 96 -12.29 2.34 -0.71
CA ASN A 96 -12.72 0.99 -1.10
C ASN A 96 -11.70 0.24 -1.97
N TYR A 97 -10.40 0.42 -1.69
CA TYR A 97 -9.28 -0.28 -2.36
C TYR A 97 -9.20 -0.03 -3.86
N ARG A 98 -9.53 1.20 -4.29
CA ARG A 98 -9.55 1.62 -5.69
C ARG A 98 -8.37 2.53 -6.04
N GLY A 99 -8.15 2.68 -7.34
CA GLY A 99 -7.06 3.48 -7.88
C GLY A 99 -5.72 2.77 -7.79
N ARG A 100 -4.64 3.55 -7.77
CA ARG A 100 -3.29 3.00 -7.64
C ARG A 100 -3.09 2.41 -6.26
N MET A 101 -2.28 1.36 -6.16
CA MET A 101 -1.92 0.71 -4.92
C MET A 101 -0.42 0.76 -4.69
N TRP A 102 -0.02 0.73 -3.43
CA TRP A 102 1.37 0.73 -3.01
C TRP A 102 1.61 -0.24 -1.88
N TYR A 103 2.73 -0.95 -1.96
CA TYR A 103 3.14 -1.93 -0.97
C TYR A 103 4.02 -1.29 0.11
N PHE A 104 3.60 -1.48 1.36
CA PHE A 104 4.27 -0.99 2.55
C PHE A 104 4.71 -2.16 3.44
N PRO A 105 6.00 -2.54 3.40
CA PRO A 105 6.59 -3.44 4.38
C PRO A 105 6.76 -2.77 5.77
N PRO A 106 7.07 -3.53 6.83
CA PRO A 106 7.47 -2.97 8.11
C PRO A 106 8.58 -1.92 7.96
N GLY A 107 8.40 -0.75 8.59
CA GLY A 107 9.33 0.36 8.47
C GLY A 107 8.70 1.74 8.75
N GLU A 108 9.56 2.74 8.77
CA GLU A 108 9.24 4.14 9.01
C GLU A 108 9.12 4.94 7.70
N TYR A 109 7.96 5.54 7.46
CA TYR A 109 7.64 6.27 6.24
C TYR A 109 7.35 7.73 6.56
N ARG A 110 8.41 8.54 6.64
CA ARG A 110 8.33 9.94 7.07
C ARG A 110 7.85 10.91 5.99
N TYR A 111 8.17 10.62 4.73
CA TYR A 111 7.89 11.49 3.58
C TYR A 111 7.52 10.66 2.35
N TRP A 112 6.34 10.88 1.77
CA TRP A 112 5.94 10.22 0.53
C TRP A 112 6.84 10.57 -0.66
N ARG A 113 7.35 11.80 -0.69
CA ARG A 113 8.23 12.29 -1.77
C ARG A 113 9.48 11.45 -1.94
N ASN A 114 10.07 10.97 -0.84
CA ASN A 114 11.28 10.15 -0.87
C ASN A 114 11.04 8.78 -1.52
N MET A 115 9.78 8.39 -1.68
CA MET A 115 9.39 7.13 -2.30
C MET A 115 9.06 7.27 -3.79
N GLY A 116 9.30 8.44 -4.37
CA GLY A 116 9.03 8.71 -5.78
C GLY A 116 7.56 8.96 -6.08
N TYR A 117 6.78 9.35 -5.06
CA TYR A 117 5.34 9.56 -5.19
C TYR A 117 4.92 10.99 -4.80
N PRO A 118 5.16 11.98 -5.67
CA PRO A 118 4.71 13.34 -5.41
C PRO A 118 3.17 13.41 -5.35
N ASN A 119 2.64 14.13 -4.35
CA ASN A 119 1.21 14.40 -4.15
C ASN A 119 0.30 13.17 -3.93
N MET A 120 0.83 12.09 -3.36
CA MET A 120 -0.01 10.97 -2.96
C MET A 120 -1.07 11.35 -1.93
N ARG A 121 -2.25 10.76 -2.13
CA ARG A 121 -3.33 10.78 -1.15
C ARG A 121 -3.79 9.35 -0.94
N PHE A 122 -3.48 8.79 0.22
CA PHE A 122 -3.99 7.48 0.58
C PHE A 122 -5.35 7.63 1.24
N MET A 123 -6.34 6.90 0.75
CA MET A 123 -7.71 6.96 1.26
C MET A 123 -8.20 5.61 1.81
N SER A 124 -7.62 4.49 1.39
CA SER A 124 -7.92 3.17 1.95
C SER A 124 -6.68 2.30 2.10
N MET A 125 -6.73 1.36 3.04
CA MET A 125 -5.58 0.57 3.47
C MET A 125 -6.02 -0.85 3.83
N ARG A 126 -5.26 -1.85 3.39
CA ARG A 126 -5.61 -3.26 3.57
C ARG A 126 -4.42 -4.09 3.99
N ARG A 127 -4.65 -5.06 4.87
CA ARG A 127 -3.64 -6.03 5.27
C ARG A 127 -3.48 -7.11 4.20
N ILE A 128 -2.24 -7.53 3.94
CA ILE A 128 -1.95 -8.72 3.14
C ILE A 128 -2.02 -9.94 4.05
N MET A 129 -3.18 -10.59 4.05
CA MET A 129 -3.50 -11.74 4.92
C MET A 129 -2.92 -13.06 4.37
N ASP A 130 -2.72 -14.06 5.26
CA ASP A 130 -2.23 -15.41 4.90
C ASP A 130 -3.10 -16.05 3.77
N SER A 131 -4.41 -15.79 3.78
CA SER A 131 -5.35 -16.26 2.75
C SER A 131 -5.07 -15.81 1.31
N TRP A 132 -4.12 -14.88 1.10
CA TRP A 132 -3.80 -14.34 -0.22
C TRP A 132 -2.50 -14.90 -0.80
N TYR A 133 -1.80 -15.75 -0.03
CA TYR A 133 -0.61 -16.48 -0.45
C TYR A 133 -0.93 -17.82 -1.11
#